data_AF-A0A930N6I4-F1
#
_entry.id   AF-A0A930N6I4-F1
#
_cell.length_a   1.000
_cell.length_b   1.000
_cell.length_c   1.000
_cell.angle_alpha   90.00
_cell.angle_beta   90.00
_cell.angle_gamma   90.00
#
_symmetry.space_group_name_H-M   'P 1'
#
loop_
_entity.id
_entity.type
_entity.pdbx_description
1 polymer ?
#
loop_
_entity_poly.entity_id
_entity_poly.type
_entity_poly.pdbx_seq_one_letter_code
_entity_poly.pdbx_strand_id
1 'polypeptide(L)'
;MRYDTIIIGGGLSGLTAGITLASAGKRVCIVSAGQSSLHFNSGSFDLLGYDNNGKMVERPLEAIATLNDQHPYKKIGTEKIALLANKAKALLNEAGVKTIGDSAQNHYRFTPLGTTKPAWLTTEDYAVSQHKDTLPWKSVELLNIQGFLDLPTAFIAANLKKSGVACQVKSFTTEELSHVRKSPTEMRATNIAKVLSDKVALCKVADCINAISGDAEVLLLPAVLGFSDNESFNELKAMVKKPIKYLATLPPSVSGVRTTHLLKQHFTRMGGTILVGDTANNGVFEGN
;
A
#
# COMPACT_ATOMS: atom_id res chain seq x y z
N MET A 1 -27.14 6.59 21.26
CA MET A 1 -26.96 7.20 19.92
C MET A 1 -27.85 6.47 18.92
N ARG A 2 -28.39 7.13 17.88
CA ARG A 2 -29.22 6.48 16.84
C ARG A 2 -28.52 6.61 15.49
N TYR A 3 -28.41 5.50 14.77
CA TYR A 3 -27.76 5.41 13.45
C TYR A 3 -28.71 4.76 12.45
N ASP A 4 -28.56 5.11 11.17
CA ASP A 4 -29.31 4.47 10.09
C ASP A 4 -28.66 3.14 9.69
N THR A 5 -27.34 3.00 9.91
CA THR A 5 -26.60 1.76 9.65
C THR A 5 -25.47 1.59 10.65
N ILE A 6 -25.31 0.36 11.14
CA ILE A 6 -24.17 -0.07 11.95
C ILE A 6 -23.40 -1.12 11.15
N ILE A 7 -22.10 -0.91 10.97
CA ILE A 7 -21.19 -1.81 10.27
C ILE A 7 -20.27 -2.46 11.30
N ILE A 8 -20.18 -3.79 11.28
CA ILE A 8 -19.29 -4.55 12.15
C ILE A 8 -18.02 -4.88 11.37
N GLY A 9 -16.91 -4.23 11.73
CA GLY A 9 -15.58 -4.41 11.15
C GLY A 9 -14.99 -3.12 10.57
N GLY A 10 -13.87 -2.66 11.13
CA GLY A 10 -13.13 -1.46 10.68
C GLY A 10 -12.08 -1.70 9.59
N GLY A 11 -12.31 -2.69 8.73
CA GLY A 11 -11.42 -3.04 7.60
C GLY A 11 -11.69 -2.21 6.35
N LEU A 12 -10.97 -2.52 5.26
CA LEU A 12 -11.13 -1.84 3.97
C LEU A 12 -12.59 -1.90 3.47
N SER A 13 -13.25 -3.05 3.56
CA SER A 13 -14.66 -3.21 3.18
C SER A 13 -15.60 -2.39 4.05
N GLY A 14 -15.41 -2.40 5.38
CA GLY A 14 -16.23 -1.62 6.30
C GLY A 14 -16.07 -0.11 6.12
N LEU A 15 -14.84 0.35 5.91
CA LEU A 15 -14.55 1.76 5.66
C LEU A 15 -15.10 2.21 4.29
N THR A 16 -14.91 1.43 3.23
CA THR A 16 -15.45 1.78 1.90
C THR A 16 -16.98 1.79 1.88
N ALA A 17 -17.63 0.81 2.54
CA ALA A 17 -19.08 0.80 2.71
C ALA A 17 -19.57 1.99 3.55
N GLY A 18 -18.90 2.27 4.67
CA GLY A 18 -19.23 3.39 5.56
C GLY A 18 -19.13 4.73 4.86
N ILE A 19 -18.04 4.97 4.12
CA ILE A 19 -17.83 6.19 3.33
C ILE A 19 -18.92 6.32 2.25
N THR A 20 -19.24 5.24 1.54
CA THR A 20 -20.29 5.25 0.52
C THR A 20 -21.65 5.63 1.12
N LEU A 21 -22.03 5.05 2.27
CA LEU A 21 -23.29 5.33 2.95
C LEU A 21 -23.33 6.74 3.55
N ALA A 22 -22.24 7.19 4.17
CA ALA A 22 -22.12 8.54 4.69
C ALA A 22 -22.20 9.59 3.55
N SER A 23 -21.63 9.29 2.37
CA SER A 23 -21.73 10.15 1.18
C SER A 23 -23.17 10.32 0.72
N ALA A 24 -24.00 9.30 0.94
CA ALA A 24 -25.44 9.31 0.67
C ALA A 24 -26.27 9.94 1.81
N GLY A 25 -25.63 10.61 2.77
CA GLY A 25 -26.30 11.31 3.88
C GLY A 25 -26.80 10.41 5.01
N LYS A 26 -26.36 9.15 5.07
CA LYS A 26 -26.72 8.22 6.16
C LYS A 26 -25.86 8.47 7.39
N ARG A 27 -26.47 8.34 8.57
CA ARG A 27 -25.75 8.29 9.85
C ARG A 27 -25.20 6.88 10.05
N VAL A 28 -23.89 6.73 9.92
CA VAL A 28 -23.23 5.43 9.96
C VAL A 28 -22.32 5.31 11.18
N CYS A 29 -22.40 4.17 11.87
CA CYS A 29 -21.45 3.77 12.89
C CYS A 29 -20.66 2.54 12.43
N ILE A 30 -19.34 2.58 12.56
CA ILE A 30 -18.46 1.42 12.38
C ILE A 30 -17.98 0.96 13.76
N VAL A 31 -18.27 -0.29 14.11
CA VAL A 31 -17.76 -0.94 15.33
C VAL A 31 -16.64 -1.89 14.96
N SER A 32 -15.49 -1.82 15.62
CA SER A 32 -14.34 -2.66 15.32
C SER A 32 -13.63 -3.09 16.60
N ALA A 33 -13.51 -4.41 16.82
CA ALA A 33 -12.84 -4.96 17.98
C ALA A 33 -11.33 -4.59 18.06
N GLY A 34 -10.73 -4.19 16.93
CA GLY A 34 -9.33 -3.77 16.89
C GLY A 34 -8.93 -3.10 15.58
N GLN A 35 -7.62 -3.08 15.33
CA GLN A 35 -7.07 -2.63 14.05
C GLN A 35 -7.31 -3.67 12.96
N SER A 36 -7.40 -3.22 11.71
CA SER A 36 -7.63 -4.11 10.57
C SER A 36 -6.33 -4.65 9.98
N SER A 37 -6.44 -5.72 9.19
CA SER A 37 -5.32 -6.30 8.45
C SER A 37 -4.70 -5.34 7.41
N LEU A 38 -5.34 -4.19 7.14
CA LEU A 38 -4.85 -3.20 6.20
C LEU A 38 -3.49 -2.62 6.62
N HIS A 39 -3.14 -2.66 7.91
CA HIS A 39 -1.80 -2.30 8.42
C HIS A 39 -0.68 -3.19 7.87
N PHE A 40 -1.01 -4.39 7.37
CA PHE A 40 -0.07 -5.33 6.78
C PHE A 40 -0.09 -5.34 5.24
N ASN A 41 -0.90 -4.47 4.60
CA ASN A 41 -1.01 -4.39 3.15
C ASN A 41 0.26 -3.75 2.54
N SER A 42 0.78 -4.33 1.46
CA SER A 42 2.00 -3.88 0.76
C SER A 42 1.90 -2.54 0.00
N GLY A 43 0.82 -1.78 0.14
CA GLY A 43 0.55 -0.56 -0.63
C GLY A 43 -0.06 -0.84 -2.01
N SER A 44 -0.80 -1.92 -2.17
CA SER A 44 -1.46 -2.26 -3.44
C SER A 44 -2.78 -3.00 -3.24
N PHE A 45 -3.64 -2.92 -4.24
CA PHE A 45 -4.97 -3.49 -4.29
C PHE A 45 -5.07 -4.39 -5.53
N ASP A 46 -5.75 -5.52 -5.39
CA ASP A 46 -5.81 -6.56 -6.42
C ASP A 46 -7.20 -6.61 -7.06
N LEU A 47 -7.25 -6.86 -8.37
CA LEU A 47 -8.48 -7.16 -9.12
C LEU A 47 -8.19 -8.34 -10.03
N LEU A 48 -8.78 -9.50 -9.71
CA LEU A 48 -8.59 -10.77 -10.43
C LEU A 48 -7.16 -10.94 -10.98
N GLY A 49 -6.16 -11.05 -10.09
CA GLY A 49 -4.76 -11.18 -10.50
C GLY A 49 -4.40 -12.57 -11.01
N TYR A 50 -5.22 -13.59 -10.72
CA TYR A 50 -4.97 -14.98 -11.07
C TYR A 50 -6.26 -15.69 -11.45
N ASP A 51 -6.18 -16.64 -12.38
CA ASP A 51 -7.28 -17.54 -12.73
C ASP A 51 -7.34 -18.76 -11.78
N ASN A 52 -8.32 -19.65 -12.01
CA ASN A 52 -8.49 -20.86 -11.19
C ASN A 52 -7.31 -21.85 -11.25
N ASN A 53 -6.43 -21.72 -12.26
CA ASN A 53 -5.23 -22.54 -12.42
C ASN A 53 -3.98 -21.87 -11.81
N GLY A 54 -4.14 -20.70 -11.18
CA GLY A 54 -3.04 -19.92 -10.63
C GLY A 54 -2.20 -19.20 -11.69
N LYS A 55 -2.68 -19.11 -12.94
CA LYS A 55 -2.01 -18.32 -13.98
C LYS A 55 -2.32 -16.83 -13.77
N MET A 56 -1.31 -15.98 -13.89
CA MET A 56 -1.48 -14.53 -13.80
C MET A 56 -2.43 -14.02 -14.88
N VAL A 57 -3.32 -13.12 -14.49
CA VAL A 57 -4.30 -12.46 -15.35
C VAL A 57 -3.86 -11.02 -15.59
N GLU A 58 -3.66 -10.68 -16.87
CA GLU A 58 -3.27 -9.34 -17.29
C GLU A 58 -4.47 -8.41 -17.43
N ARG A 59 -5.57 -8.88 -18.03
CA ARG A 59 -6.78 -8.07 -18.30
C ARG A 59 -7.96 -8.60 -17.48
N PRO A 60 -8.17 -8.11 -16.24
CA PRO A 60 -9.08 -8.74 -15.31
C PRO A 60 -10.54 -8.71 -15.78
N LEU A 61 -11.00 -7.60 -16.40
CA LEU A 61 -12.38 -7.51 -16.88
C LEU A 61 -12.71 -8.52 -17.97
N GLU A 62 -11.75 -8.81 -18.86
CA GLU A 62 -11.91 -9.83 -19.90
C GLU A 62 -11.92 -11.24 -19.31
N ALA A 63 -11.01 -11.49 -18.35
CA ALA A 63 -10.91 -12.78 -17.68
C ALA A 63 -12.15 -13.13 -16.83
N ILE A 64 -12.94 -12.15 -16.37
CA ILE A 64 -14.21 -12.44 -15.67
C ILE A 64 -15.14 -13.29 -16.52
N ALA A 65 -15.16 -13.11 -17.84
CA ALA A 65 -16.03 -13.87 -18.73
C ALA A 65 -15.74 -15.38 -18.70
N THR A 66 -14.48 -15.77 -18.45
CA THR A 66 -14.02 -17.16 -18.45
C THR A 66 -14.14 -17.83 -17.07
N LEU A 67 -14.61 -17.11 -16.05
CA LEU A 67 -14.82 -17.66 -14.72
C LEU A 67 -16.10 -18.50 -14.68
N ASN A 68 -16.14 -19.43 -13.72
CA ASN A 68 -17.34 -20.23 -13.47
C ASN A 68 -18.52 -19.34 -13.00
N ASP A 69 -19.75 -19.79 -13.26
CA ASP A 69 -20.98 -19.03 -12.92
C ASP A 69 -21.19 -18.81 -11.43
N GLN A 70 -20.54 -19.61 -10.59
CA GLN A 70 -20.60 -19.45 -9.14
C GLN A 70 -19.61 -18.42 -8.60
N HIS A 71 -18.65 -17.96 -9.42
CA HIS A 71 -17.60 -17.05 -9.00
C HIS A 71 -18.19 -15.68 -8.64
N PRO A 72 -17.76 -15.03 -7.53
CA PRO A 72 -18.32 -13.74 -7.10
C PRO A 72 -18.31 -12.66 -8.18
N TYR A 73 -17.21 -12.51 -8.93
CA TYR A 73 -17.16 -11.57 -10.06
C TYR A 73 -18.15 -11.90 -11.19
N LYS A 74 -18.43 -13.17 -11.45
CA LYS A 74 -19.39 -13.60 -12.47
C LYS A 74 -20.82 -13.30 -12.02
N LYS A 75 -21.14 -13.50 -10.74
CA LYS A 75 -22.43 -13.13 -10.12
C LYS A 75 -22.69 -11.63 -10.11
N ILE A 76 -21.66 -10.82 -9.84
CA ILE A 76 -21.78 -9.36 -9.87
C ILE A 76 -21.91 -8.86 -11.33
N GLY A 77 -21.18 -9.48 -12.25
CA GLY A 77 -21.18 -9.15 -13.68
C GLY A 77 -20.10 -8.12 -14.04
N THR A 78 -19.47 -8.33 -15.20
CA THR A 78 -18.29 -7.58 -15.65
C THR A 78 -18.51 -6.07 -15.70
N GLU A 79 -19.64 -5.60 -16.25
CA GLU A 79 -19.95 -4.17 -16.34
C GLU A 79 -20.05 -3.51 -14.97
N LYS A 80 -20.71 -4.17 -14.01
CA LYS A 80 -20.80 -3.68 -12.63
C LYS A 80 -19.44 -3.68 -11.95
N ILE A 81 -18.60 -4.69 -12.18
CA ILE A 81 -17.24 -4.73 -11.66
C ILE A 81 -16.41 -3.56 -12.20
N ALA A 82 -16.46 -3.27 -13.50
CA ALA A 82 -15.76 -2.13 -14.09
C ALA A 82 -16.19 -0.81 -13.44
N LEU A 83 -17.50 -0.60 -13.27
CA LEU A 83 -18.05 0.58 -12.60
C LEU A 83 -17.59 0.68 -11.15
N LEU A 84 -17.71 -0.41 -10.38
CA LEU A 84 -17.36 -0.44 -8.95
C LEU A 84 -15.86 -0.28 -8.73
N ALA A 85 -15.03 -0.84 -9.61
CA ALA A 85 -13.58 -0.63 -9.58
C ALA A 85 -13.25 0.86 -9.75
N ASN A 86 -13.81 1.51 -10.76
CA ASN A 86 -13.60 2.96 -10.97
C ASN A 86 -14.08 3.80 -9.78
N LYS A 87 -15.25 3.47 -9.21
CA LYS A 87 -15.76 4.13 -7.99
C LYS A 87 -14.85 3.92 -6.78
N ALA A 88 -14.33 2.71 -6.58
CA ALA A 88 -13.41 2.42 -5.49
C ALA A 88 -12.07 3.16 -5.65
N LYS A 89 -11.54 3.29 -6.87
CA LYS A 89 -10.37 4.13 -7.15
C LYS A 89 -10.64 5.61 -6.82
N ALA A 90 -11.80 6.13 -7.23
CA ALA A 90 -12.21 7.51 -6.94
C ALA A 90 -12.32 7.75 -5.43
N LEU A 91 -12.97 6.84 -4.69
CA LEU A 91 -13.08 6.91 -3.22
C LEU A 91 -11.71 6.92 -2.54
N LEU A 92 -10.78 6.04 -2.96
CA LEU A 92 -9.41 6.05 -2.44
C LEU A 92 -8.74 7.42 -2.68
N ASN A 93 -8.88 7.97 -3.88
CA ASN A 93 -8.32 9.28 -4.22
C ASN A 93 -8.94 10.42 -3.39
N GLU A 94 -10.25 10.43 -3.19
CA GLU A 94 -10.97 11.41 -2.35
C GLU A 94 -10.60 11.31 -0.86
N ALA A 95 -10.21 10.12 -0.40
CA ALA A 95 -9.64 9.90 0.92
C ALA A 95 -8.16 10.34 1.01
N GLY A 96 -7.51 10.70 -0.10
CA GLY A 96 -6.10 11.08 -0.15
C GLY A 96 -5.14 9.91 -0.44
N VAL A 97 -5.66 8.70 -0.70
CA VAL A 97 -4.87 7.52 -1.07
C VAL A 97 -4.65 7.54 -2.59
N LYS A 98 -3.63 8.29 -3.01
CA LYS A 98 -3.23 8.40 -4.42
C LYS A 98 -2.65 7.09 -4.95
N THR A 99 -3.19 6.61 -6.06
CA THR A 99 -2.81 5.32 -6.68
C THR A 99 -2.62 5.44 -8.18
N ILE A 100 -1.79 4.56 -8.73
CA ILE A 100 -1.60 4.32 -10.17
C ILE A 100 -2.26 3.00 -10.59
N GLY A 101 -2.49 2.84 -11.90
CA GLY A 101 -3.15 1.66 -12.49
C GLY A 101 -4.65 1.86 -12.75
N ASP A 102 -5.27 0.91 -13.43
CA ASP A 102 -6.71 0.91 -13.74
C ASP A 102 -7.23 -0.52 -13.94
N SER A 103 -8.55 -0.66 -14.07
CA SER A 103 -9.20 -1.98 -14.15
C SER A 103 -9.11 -2.65 -15.52
N ALA A 104 -8.63 -1.96 -16.57
CA ALA A 104 -8.51 -2.54 -17.89
C ALA A 104 -7.32 -3.51 -17.97
N GLN A 105 -6.22 -3.18 -17.29
CA GLN A 105 -5.01 -3.99 -17.27
C GLN A 105 -4.28 -3.90 -15.92
N ASN A 106 -3.98 -5.06 -15.35
CA ASN A 106 -3.13 -5.18 -14.17
C ASN A 106 -1.69 -4.80 -14.55
N HIS A 107 -1.06 -3.98 -13.71
CA HIS A 107 0.40 -3.84 -13.69
C HIS A 107 1.00 -4.84 -12.69
N TYR A 108 2.32 -4.85 -12.57
CA TYR A 108 3.06 -5.81 -11.77
C TYR A 108 3.80 -5.11 -10.64
N ARG A 109 3.29 -5.22 -9.41
CA ARG A 109 3.95 -4.68 -8.21
C ARG A 109 5.14 -5.54 -7.82
N PHE A 110 6.16 -4.92 -7.23
CA PHE A 110 7.24 -5.67 -6.58
C PHE A 110 6.81 -6.15 -5.19
N THR A 111 7.13 -7.40 -4.87
CA THR A 111 6.98 -7.96 -3.53
C THR A 111 8.19 -7.62 -2.67
N PRO A 112 8.08 -7.73 -1.34
CA PRO A 112 9.22 -7.57 -0.43
C PRO A 112 10.35 -8.60 -0.65
N LEU A 113 10.14 -9.62 -1.49
CA LEU A 113 11.15 -10.60 -1.88
C LEU A 113 11.82 -10.28 -3.22
N GLY A 114 11.44 -9.18 -3.88
CA GLY A 114 11.99 -8.77 -5.18
C GLY A 114 11.44 -9.52 -6.39
N THR A 115 10.33 -10.25 -6.23
CA THR A 115 9.54 -10.81 -7.34
C THR A 115 8.39 -9.88 -7.70
N THR A 116 7.71 -10.12 -8.82
CA THR A 116 6.53 -9.35 -9.24
C THR A 116 5.22 -10.10 -9.03
N LYS A 117 4.14 -9.37 -8.75
CA LYS A 117 2.76 -9.89 -8.69
C LYS A 117 1.79 -8.92 -9.37
N PRO A 118 0.75 -9.43 -10.07
CA PRO A 118 -0.27 -8.58 -10.67
C PRO A 118 -0.99 -7.78 -9.59
N ALA A 119 -1.28 -6.52 -9.88
CA ALA A 119 -2.02 -5.61 -9.04
C ALA A 119 -2.88 -4.70 -9.92
N TRP A 120 -4.02 -4.31 -9.37
CA TRP A 120 -4.95 -3.38 -10.01
C TRP A 120 -4.55 -1.94 -9.73
N LEU A 121 -4.34 -1.62 -8.45
CA LEU A 121 -3.91 -0.30 -8.00
C LEU A 121 -2.68 -0.46 -7.12
N THR A 122 -1.73 0.45 -7.26
CA THR A 122 -0.58 0.57 -6.36
C THR A 122 -0.47 2.01 -5.92
N THR A 123 -0.18 2.24 -4.64
CA THR A 123 0.07 3.59 -4.12
C THR A 123 1.14 4.28 -4.96
N GLU A 124 1.00 5.57 -5.20
CA GLU A 124 1.98 6.32 -5.99
C GLU A 124 3.41 6.14 -5.45
N ASP A 125 4.39 6.34 -6.35
CA ASP A 125 5.82 6.22 -6.09
C ASP A 125 6.39 4.83 -5.79
N TYR A 126 5.56 3.82 -5.57
CA TYR A 126 6.05 2.45 -5.57
C TYR A 126 6.58 2.04 -6.94
N ALA A 127 7.65 1.27 -6.94
CA ALA A 127 8.14 0.58 -8.12
C ALA A 127 7.07 -0.40 -8.61
N VAL A 128 6.81 -0.37 -9.91
CA VAL A 128 5.93 -1.30 -10.63
C VAL A 128 6.54 -1.58 -12.00
N SER A 129 6.19 -2.72 -12.59
CA SER A 129 6.39 -2.97 -14.01
C SER A 129 5.07 -2.97 -14.76
N GLN A 130 5.05 -2.48 -15.99
CA GLN A 130 3.89 -2.58 -16.88
C GLN A 130 3.76 -3.98 -17.51
N HIS A 131 4.84 -4.76 -17.50
CA HIS A 131 4.89 -6.08 -18.10
C HIS A 131 5.36 -7.13 -17.09
N LYS A 132 4.83 -8.35 -17.23
CA LYS A 132 5.06 -9.45 -16.30
C LYS A 132 6.55 -9.82 -16.18
N ASP A 133 7.17 -10.01 -17.34
CA ASP A 133 8.48 -10.66 -17.47
C ASP A 133 9.60 -9.67 -17.81
N THR A 134 9.27 -8.37 -17.94
CA THR A 134 10.22 -7.31 -18.27
C THR A 134 10.16 -6.25 -17.19
N LEU A 135 11.29 -5.96 -16.53
CA LEU A 135 11.39 -4.86 -15.57
C LEU A 135 11.69 -3.54 -16.30
N PRO A 136 11.27 -2.39 -15.76
CA PRO A 136 11.41 -1.10 -16.45
C PRO A 136 12.84 -0.53 -16.44
N TRP A 137 13.78 -1.20 -15.76
CA TRP A 137 15.17 -0.76 -15.61
C TRP A 137 16.15 -1.87 -15.95
N LYS A 138 17.35 -1.50 -16.41
CA LYS A 138 18.49 -2.41 -16.61
C LYS A 138 19.42 -2.45 -15.41
N SER A 139 19.48 -1.38 -14.62
CA SER A 139 20.31 -1.30 -13.42
C SER A 139 19.59 -0.58 -12.28
N VAL A 140 19.71 -1.12 -11.08
CA VAL A 140 19.09 -0.58 -9.86
C VAL A 140 20.05 -0.61 -8.68
N GLU A 141 19.92 0.38 -7.81
CA GLU A 141 20.55 0.38 -6.50
C GLU A 141 19.49 0.18 -5.42
N LEU A 142 19.58 -0.95 -4.72
CA LEU A 142 18.73 -1.25 -3.58
C LEU A 142 19.30 -0.56 -2.34
N LEU A 143 18.60 0.46 -1.86
CA LEU A 143 18.96 1.19 -0.67
C LEU A 143 18.55 0.39 0.57
N ASN A 144 19.51 0.16 1.46
CA ASN A 144 19.30 -0.52 2.72
C ASN A 144 19.52 0.45 3.88
N ILE A 145 18.55 0.53 4.78
CA ILE A 145 18.78 1.21 6.05
C ILE A 145 19.49 0.21 6.95
N GLN A 146 20.70 0.53 7.38
CA GLN A 146 21.46 -0.37 8.23
C GLN A 146 20.64 -0.72 9.50
N GLY A 147 20.56 -2.00 9.84
CA GLY A 147 19.76 -2.51 10.96
C GLY A 147 18.28 -2.72 10.66
N PHE A 148 17.80 -2.35 9.47
CA PHE A 148 16.41 -2.59 9.04
C PHE A 148 16.23 -4.04 8.59
N LEU A 149 15.41 -4.80 9.32
CA LEU A 149 15.25 -6.24 9.10
C LEU A 149 14.13 -6.60 8.12
N ASP A 150 13.19 -5.68 7.89
CA ASP A 150 12.00 -5.94 7.07
C ASP A 150 12.27 -5.74 5.55
N LEU A 151 13.55 -5.70 5.16
CA LEU A 151 14.01 -5.64 3.78
C LEU A 151 15.05 -6.75 3.53
N PRO A 152 14.65 -7.94 3.05
CA PRO A 152 15.56 -9.04 2.79
C PRO A 152 16.39 -8.80 1.51
N THR A 153 17.38 -7.91 1.62
CA THR A 153 18.15 -7.36 0.48
C THR A 153 18.82 -8.43 -0.39
N ALA A 154 19.32 -9.50 0.21
CA ALA A 154 19.95 -10.61 -0.52
C ALA A 154 18.96 -11.30 -1.47
N PHE A 155 17.73 -11.58 -1.02
CA PHE A 155 16.67 -12.17 -1.84
C PHE A 155 16.21 -11.21 -2.94
N ILE A 156 16.02 -9.94 -2.58
CA ILE A 156 15.60 -8.91 -3.54
C ILE A 156 16.64 -8.76 -4.65
N ALA A 157 17.92 -8.59 -4.30
CA ALA A 157 18.99 -8.44 -5.28
C ALA A 157 19.17 -9.69 -6.16
N ALA A 158 19.04 -10.89 -5.59
CA ALA A 158 19.10 -12.14 -6.35
C ALA A 158 17.95 -12.26 -7.36
N ASN A 159 16.72 -11.94 -6.96
CA ASN A 159 15.56 -12.01 -7.85
C ASN A 159 15.60 -10.93 -8.95
N LEU A 160 16.06 -9.71 -8.64
CA LEU A 160 16.26 -8.67 -9.65
C LEU A 160 17.32 -9.08 -10.70
N LYS A 161 18.44 -9.64 -10.26
CA LYS A 161 19.49 -10.18 -11.15
C LYS A 161 18.98 -11.34 -12.00
N LYS A 162 18.18 -12.23 -11.42
CA LYS A 162 17.53 -13.34 -12.15
C LYS A 162 16.59 -12.83 -13.24
N SER A 163 15.95 -11.69 -13.02
CA SER A 163 15.12 -11.00 -14.01
C SER A 163 15.90 -10.11 -14.99
N GLY A 164 17.24 -10.25 -15.04
CA GLY A 164 18.09 -9.54 -16.00
C GLY A 164 18.42 -8.09 -15.61
N VAL A 165 18.23 -7.71 -14.35
CA VAL A 165 18.51 -6.35 -13.85
C VAL A 165 19.75 -6.36 -12.96
N ALA A 166 20.76 -5.57 -13.33
CA ALA A 166 21.94 -5.39 -12.49
C ALA A 166 21.54 -4.72 -11.17
N CYS A 167 21.85 -5.35 -10.04
CA CYS A 167 21.48 -4.84 -8.72
C CYS A 167 22.70 -4.72 -7.81
N GLN A 168 22.91 -3.52 -7.25
CA GLN A 168 23.85 -3.27 -6.17
C GLN A 168 23.08 -2.92 -4.89
N VAL A 169 23.53 -3.43 -3.74
CA VAL A 169 22.96 -3.05 -2.44
C VAL A 169 23.83 -1.96 -1.84
N LYS A 170 23.25 -0.81 -1.51
CA LYS A 170 23.95 0.33 -0.89
C LYS A 170 23.31 0.58 0.47
N SER A 171 24.11 0.57 1.53
CA SER A 171 23.61 0.75 2.90
C SER A 171 23.92 2.14 3.42
N PHE A 172 22.96 2.78 4.08
CA PHE A 172 23.15 4.06 4.78
C PHE A 172 22.57 4.02 6.19
N THR A 173 22.96 5.00 7.00
CA THR A 173 22.35 5.30 8.30
C THR A 173 22.51 6.80 8.55
N THR A 174 21.67 7.35 9.42
CA THR A 174 21.84 8.70 9.96
C THR A 174 21.99 8.61 11.48
N GLU A 175 22.33 9.72 12.12
CA GLU A 175 22.39 9.80 13.58
C GLU A 175 21.03 9.47 14.22
N GLU A 176 19.94 10.02 13.66
CA GLU A 176 18.56 9.79 14.10
C GLU A 176 18.20 8.29 14.09
N LEU A 177 18.58 7.59 13.02
CA LEU A 177 18.33 6.15 12.89
C LEU A 177 19.24 5.31 13.79
N SER A 178 20.40 5.83 14.15
CA SER A 178 21.36 5.15 15.02
C SER A 178 20.89 5.17 16.48
N HIS A 179 20.29 6.27 16.94
CA HIS A 179 19.74 6.40 18.30
C HIS A 179 18.55 5.46 18.57
N VAL A 180 17.85 5.05 17.53
CA VAL A 180 16.68 4.16 17.59
C VAL A 180 17.08 2.68 17.69
N ARG A 181 18.34 2.33 17.40
CA ARG A 181 18.87 0.95 17.49
C ARG A 181 19.09 0.41 18.91
N LYS A 182 18.38 0.91 19.91
CA LYS A 182 18.44 0.34 21.27
C LYS A 182 17.89 -1.09 21.31
N SER A 183 17.00 -1.44 20.38
CA SER A 183 16.49 -2.79 20.18
C SER A 183 16.21 -3.07 18.70
N PRO A 184 16.44 -4.30 18.20
CA PRO A 184 16.00 -4.71 16.85
C PRO A 184 14.49 -4.54 16.61
N THR A 185 13.67 -4.53 17.67
CA THR A 185 12.22 -4.31 17.57
C THR A 185 11.85 -2.89 17.15
N GLU A 186 12.78 -1.94 17.26
CA GLU A 186 12.56 -0.53 16.91
C GLU A 186 12.84 -0.24 15.42
N MET A 187 13.56 -1.14 14.74
CA MET A 187 13.88 -1.01 13.31
C MET A 187 12.75 -1.57 12.44
N ARG A 188 11.52 -1.11 12.68
CA ARG A 188 10.32 -1.40 11.87
C ARG A 188 10.00 -0.22 10.97
N ALA A 189 9.41 -0.50 9.80
CA ALA A 189 9.11 0.53 8.80
C ALA A 189 8.27 1.68 9.40
N THR A 190 7.29 1.35 10.24
CA THR A 190 6.42 2.33 10.92
C THR A 190 7.11 3.18 11.97
N ASN A 191 8.17 2.67 12.63
CA ASN A 191 8.94 3.43 13.61
C ASN A 191 9.94 4.34 12.90
N ILE A 192 10.61 3.82 11.87
CA ILE A 192 11.47 4.62 10.98
C ILE A 192 10.68 5.78 10.38
N ALA A 193 9.45 5.56 9.94
CA ALA A 193 8.59 6.63 9.39
C ALA A 193 8.26 7.75 10.39
N LYS A 194 8.21 7.45 11.68
CA LYS A 194 8.00 8.46 12.73
C LYS A 194 9.28 9.25 13.00
N VAL A 195 10.42 8.58 12.96
CA VAL A 195 11.75 9.19 13.17
C VAL A 195 12.10 10.10 11.99
N LEU A 196 11.83 9.66 10.77
CA LEU A 196 12.10 10.39 9.53
C LEU A 196 10.87 11.20 9.09
N SER A 197 10.32 12.02 9.99
CA SER A 197 9.08 12.78 9.77
C SER A 197 9.29 14.27 9.53
N ASP A 198 10.46 14.83 9.88
CA ASP A 198 10.79 16.23 9.67
C ASP A 198 11.83 16.45 8.57
N LYS A 199 11.85 17.67 8.03
CA LYS A 199 12.72 18.06 6.92
C LYS A 199 14.21 17.94 7.24
N VAL A 200 14.64 18.17 8.48
CA VAL A 200 16.06 18.09 8.87
C VAL A 200 16.54 16.64 8.79
N ALA A 201 15.75 15.71 9.31
CA ALA A 201 16.03 14.27 9.19
C ALA A 201 16.05 13.83 7.71
N LEU A 202 15.10 14.31 6.90
CA LEU A 202 15.03 14.00 5.48
C LEU A 202 16.22 14.56 4.69
N CYS A 203 16.71 15.77 5.00
CA CYS A 203 17.92 16.32 4.40
C CYS A 203 19.12 15.40 4.63
N LYS A 204 19.33 14.96 5.88
CA LYS A 204 20.44 14.05 6.22
C LYS A 204 20.35 12.72 5.49
N VAL A 205 19.13 12.16 5.38
CA VAL A 205 18.90 10.94 4.58
C VAL A 205 19.23 11.18 3.11
N ALA A 206 18.78 12.30 2.54
CA ALA A 206 19.07 12.65 1.14
C ALA A 206 20.57 12.80 0.89
N ASP A 207 21.30 13.48 1.78
CA ASP A 207 22.76 13.64 1.71
C ASP A 207 23.47 12.28 1.75
N CYS A 208 23.09 11.40 2.68
CA CYS A 208 23.63 10.05 2.75
C CYS A 208 23.35 9.25 1.47
N ILE A 209 22.12 9.28 0.95
CA ILE A 209 21.74 8.60 -0.29
C ILE A 209 22.57 9.14 -1.46
N ASN A 210 22.62 10.47 -1.63
CA ASN A 210 23.37 11.12 -2.70
C ASN A 210 24.87 10.80 -2.66
N ALA A 211 25.45 10.58 -1.48
CA ALA A 211 26.86 10.24 -1.31
C ALA A 211 27.18 8.78 -1.68
N ILE A 212 26.23 7.85 -1.51
CA ILE A 212 26.46 6.41 -1.77
C ILE A 212 25.94 5.95 -3.14
N SER A 213 25.05 6.73 -3.75
CA SER A 213 24.44 6.41 -5.04
C SER A 213 25.44 6.49 -6.18
N GLY A 214 25.43 5.48 -7.03
CA GLY A 214 26.22 5.40 -8.25
C GLY A 214 25.38 5.70 -9.49
N ASP A 215 25.69 5.02 -10.59
CA ASP A 215 25.13 5.29 -11.91
C ASP A 215 23.94 4.41 -12.31
N ALA A 216 23.31 3.73 -11.35
CA ALA A 216 22.08 2.99 -11.63
C ALA A 216 20.94 3.90 -12.13
N GLU A 217 20.04 3.32 -12.92
CA GLU A 217 18.89 4.05 -13.51
C GLU A 217 17.87 4.49 -12.46
N VAL A 218 17.74 3.72 -11.36
CA VAL A 218 16.83 4.04 -10.26
C VAL A 218 17.36 3.54 -8.92
N LEU A 219 17.00 4.26 -7.86
CA LEU A 219 17.18 3.87 -6.48
C LEU A 219 15.88 3.25 -5.95
N LEU A 220 15.97 2.06 -5.36
CA LEU A 220 14.86 1.40 -4.69
C LEU A 220 15.01 1.61 -3.18
N LEU A 221 14.15 2.46 -2.61
CA LEU A 221 14.10 2.74 -1.18
C LEU A 221 13.02 1.89 -0.51
N PRO A 222 13.27 1.27 0.66
CA PRO A 222 12.19 0.63 1.41
C PRO A 222 11.10 1.65 1.76
N ALA A 223 9.84 1.23 1.72
CA ALA A 223 8.69 2.07 2.05
C ALA A 223 8.59 2.40 3.55
N VAL A 224 9.41 3.36 3.98
CA VAL A 224 9.61 3.73 5.39
C VAL A 224 9.33 5.20 5.70
N LEU A 225 8.80 6.00 4.77
CA LEU A 225 8.40 7.40 5.04
C LEU A 225 6.92 7.61 4.72
N GLY A 226 6.39 8.73 5.22
CA GLY A 226 5.01 9.14 4.93
C GLY A 226 3.99 8.31 5.71
N PHE A 227 4.06 8.38 7.03
CA PHE A 227 3.14 7.65 7.92
C PHE A 227 1.70 8.20 7.85
N SER A 228 1.55 9.51 7.75
CA SER A 228 0.25 10.20 7.71
C SER A 228 -0.16 10.61 6.30
N ASP A 229 0.81 10.98 5.46
CA ASP A 229 0.63 11.47 4.09
C ASP A 229 1.82 11.06 3.20
N ASN A 230 1.92 11.63 2.00
CA ASN A 230 3.01 11.39 1.04
C ASN A 230 4.09 12.48 1.03
N GLU A 231 3.98 13.52 1.86
CA GLU A 231 4.82 14.72 1.75
C GLU A 231 6.30 14.41 2.04
N SER A 232 6.60 13.60 3.06
CA SER A 232 7.99 13.25 3.39
C SER A 232 8.73 12.58 2.22
N PHE A 233 8.04 11.79 1.39
CA PHE A 233 8.67 11.18 0.22
C PHE A 233 8.83 12.17 -0.93
N ASN A 234 7.87 13.08 -1.10
CA ASN A 234 7.97 14.16 -2.09
C ASN A 234 9.16 15.08 -1.77
N GLU A 235 9.33 15.44 -0.50
CA GLU A 235 10.48 16.21 -0.04
C GLU A 235 11.79 15.47 -0.28
N LEU A 236 11.87 14.18 0.08
CA LEU A 236 13.07 13.37 -0.16
C LEU A 236 13.40 13.32 -1.67
N LYS A 237 12.40 13.05 -2.51
CA LYS A 237 12.56 13.02 -3.98
C LYS A 237 13.13 14.33 -4.53
N ALA A 238 12.74 15.47 -3.98
CA ALA A 238 13.23 16.77 -4.42
C ALA A 238 14.72 17.01 -4.07
N MET A 239 15.25 16.32 -3.06
CA MET A 239 16.63 16.45 -2.59
C MET A 239 17.57 15.36 -3.15
N VAL A 240 17.05 14.20 -3.54
CA VAL A 240 17.83 13.10 -4.10
C VAL A 240 18.08 13.32 -5.59
N LYS A 241 19.34 13.18 -6.02
CA LYS A 241 19.81 13.51 -7.39
C LYS A 241 19.46 12.47 -8.46
N LYS A 242 18.99 11.28 -8.05
CA LYS A 242 18.67 10.16 -8.93
C LYS A 242 17.18 9.81 -8.79
N PRO A 243 16.54 9.23 -9.82
CA PRO A 243 15.20 8.69 -9.69
C PRO A 243 15.12 7.72 -8.52
N ILE A 244 14.14 7.91 -7.63
CA ILE A 244 13.95 7.07 -6.44
C ILE A 244 12.49 6.60 -6.39
N LYS A 245 12.31 5.32 -6.10
CA LYS A 245 11.00 4.67 -5.99
C LYS A 245 10.94 3.83 -4.73
N TYR A 246 9.73 3.66 -4.21
CA TYR A 246 9.49 2.76 -3.09
C TYR A 246 9.52 1.30 -3.49
N LEU A 247 10.07 0.48 -2.61
CA LEU A 247 9.92 -0.96 -2.60
C LEU A 247 9.15 -1.37 -1.34
N ALA A 248 8.16 -2.25 -1.52
CA ALA A 248 7.40 -2.79 -0.40
C ALA A 248 8.32 -3.52 0.59
N THR A 249 8.07 -3.32 1.88
CA THR A 249 8.79 -4.00 2.97
C THR A 249 7.96 -5.18 3.49
N LEU A 250 8.58 -6.07 4.25
CA LEU A 250 7.82 -7.01 5.07
C LEU A 250 6.92 -6.24 6.05
N PRO A 251 5.76 -6.79 6.45
CA PRO A 251 4.86 -6.10 7.37
C PRO A 251 5.50 -5.88 8.75
N PRO A 252 5.12 -4.83 9.50
CA PRO A 252 4.03 -3.88 9.22
C PRO A 252 4.37 -2.86 8.11
N SER A 253 3.34 -2.37 7.41
CA SER A 253 3.50 -1.51 6.24
C SER A 253 3.11 -0.06 6.51
N VAL A 254 4.00 0.88 6.18
CA VAL A 254 3.71 2.32 6.29
C VAL A 254 2.55 2.72 5.37
N SER A 255 2.54 2.24 4.13
CA SER A 255 1.43 2.54 3.20
C SER A 255 0.11 1.93 3.67
N GLY A 256 0.13 0.76 4.30
CA GLY A 256 -1.07 0.12 4.84
C GLY A 256 -1.67 0.91 6.02
N VAL A 257 -0.81 1.35 6.94
CA VAL A 257 -1.20 2.21 8.07
C VAL A 257 -1.72 3.56 7.56
N ARG A 258 -0.99 4.22 6.65
CA ARG A 258 -1.42 5.47 6.04
C ARG A 258 -2.79 5.35 5.37
N THR A 259 -2.99 4.32 4.56
CA THR A 259 -4.30 4.07 3.89
C THR A 259 -5.42 3.95 4.93
N THR A 260 -5.16 3.24 6.02
CA THR A 260 -6.14 3.08 7.11
C THR A 260 -6.44 4.41 7.78
N HIS A 261 -5.41 5.22 8.06
CA HIS A 261 -5.55 6.52 8.68
C HIS A 261 -6.38 7.47 7.81
N LEU A 262 -6.02 7.58 6.53
CA LEU A 262 -6.69 8.45 5.55
C LEU A 262 -8.16 8.07 5.35
N LEU A 263 -8.47 6.77 5.22
CA LEU A 263 -9.86 6.31 5.10
C LEU A 263 -10.67 6.59 6.37
N LYS A 264 -10.10 6.38 7.56
CA LYS A 264 -10.77 6.69 8.84
C LYS A 264 -11.03 8.19 8.97
N GLN A 265 -10.03 9.03 8.67
CA GLN A 265 -10.19 10.49 8.69
C GLN A 265 -11.25 10.95 7.70
N HIS A 266 -11.24 10.42 6.49
CA HIS A 266 -12.24 10.74 5.48
C HIS A 266 -13.65 10.37 5.94
N PHE A 267 -13.84 9.15 6.46
CA PHE A 267 -15.13 8.71 7.01
C PHE A 267 -15.62 9.59 8.17
N THR A 268 -14.74 9.93 9.14
CA THR A 268 -15.09 10.79 10.26
C THR A 268 -15.44 12.21 9.81
N ARG A 269 -14.72 12.77 8.83
CA ARG A 269 -15.01 14.10 8.26
C ARG A 269 -16.40 14.18 7.63
N MET A 270 -16.94 13.04 7.19
CA MET A 270 -18.30 12.91 6.65
C MET A 270 -19.37 12.70 7.72
N GLY A 271 -19.02 12.80 9.01
CA GLY A 271 -19.94 12.59 10.13
C GLY A 271 -20.09 11.13 10.55
N GLY A 272 -19.28 10.22 10.00
CA GLY A 272 -19.23 8.82 10.42
C GLY A 272 -18.70 8.67 11.85
N THR A 273 -19.27 7.75 12.64
CA THR A 273 -18.75 7.39 13.96
C THR A 273 -17.93 6.10 13.88
N ILE A 274 -16.73 6.07 14.47
CA ILE A 274 -15.91 4.85 14.57
C ILE A 274 -15.68 4.51 16.04
N LEU A 275 -16.10 3.31 16.45
CA LEU A 275 -15.87 2.74 17.76
C LEU A 275 -14.79 1.65 17.65
N VAL A 276 -13.53 2.02 17.92
CA VAL A 276 -12.37 1.12 17.87
C VAL A 276 -12.09 0.56 19.26
N GLY A 277 -11.95 -0.76 19.37
CA GLY A 277 -11.81 -1.49 20.62
C GLY A 277 -13.13 -2.07 21.14
N ASP A 278 -14.25 -1.68 20.53
CA ASP A 278 -15.58 -2.13 20.91
C ASP A 278 -16.00 -3.38 20.12
N THR A 279 -16.76 -4.26 20.77
CA THR A 279 -17.31 -5.47 20.17
C THR A 279 -18.83 -5.41 20.18
N ALA A 280 -19.45 -5.68 19.02
CA ALA A 280 -20.89 -5.89 18.95
C ALA A 280 -21.24 -7.28 19.48
N ASN A 281 -21.93 -7.33 20.62
CA ASN A 281 -22.22 -8.60 21.31
C ASN A 281 -23.51 -9.26 20.82
N ASN A 282 -24.56 -8.48 20.60
CA ASN A 282 -25.86 -8.95 20.12
C ASN A 282 -26.61 -7.83 19.39
N GLY A 283 -27.63 -8.22 18.62
CA GLY A 283 -28.60 -7.32 18.01
C GLY A 283 -30.00 -7.84 18.28
N VAL A 284 -30.92 -6.95 18.66
CA VAL A 284 -32.33 -7.28 18.90
C VAL A 284 -33.15 -6.54 17.85
N PHE A 285 -34.00 -7.27 17.14
CA PHE A 285 -34.99 -6.70 16.23
C PHE A 285 -36.29 -6.50 17.02
N GLU A 286 -36.80 -5.28 17.06
CA GLU A 286 -38.15 -5.00 17.60
C GLU A 286 -39.15 -4.94 16.45
N GLY A 287 -40.22 -5.74 16.52
CA GLY A 287 -41.36 -5.65 15.61
C GLY A 287 -41.29 -6.47 14.31
N ASN A 288 -40.83 -7.72 14.37
CA ASN A 288 -41.10 -8.71 13.32
C ASN A 288 -42.40 -9.45 13.60
#